data_AF-A0AAQ4EUW6-F1
#
_entry.id   AF-A0AAQ4EUW6-F1
#
_cell.length_a   1.000
_cell.length_b   1.000
_cell.length_c   1.000
_cell.angle_alpha   90.00
_cell.angle_beta   90.00
_cell.angle_gamma   90.00
#
_symmetry.space_group_name_H-M   'P 1'
#
loop_
_entity.id
_entity.type
_entity.pdbx_description
1 polymer ?
#
loop_
_entity_poly.entity_id
_entity_poly.type
_entity_poly.pdbx_seq_one_letter_code
_entity_poly.pdbx_strand_id
1 'polypeptide(L)'
;MCKSEEVVCERAVIFTEHDGPEVKYTAHLYGSIVEKGTILSREQAADVLFRTDSHRVCLGALPTSQMPKSNLTEGLEQQVTIRNGAYYSKKCAGKEQSEGQACISCRYTRKALQSRKSRLKGLIRKRTRTTAARLRAAAQKNRRLFSRCARLKDRLKQMQEENSLKPEEVLQEQIASLPLKQQDCVRQCFSAAKKKSAKGNVYSKDWILECILMKMKSAKLYEHLRKHNILSLPSKSTLKRYLKLYKSGFGFSTKILRQLKQKTRHMSTFSRRGGLLVDELKLSEHLNVTSSGHIEGFVDMGSFTEGGESVPCDHGMVVMFIPFTGKWTQIIGCFATRGNAKAELLAKIIIEATVLAEASGLLVDFITSDGASWNRRMWKILGIGVESGKVTCKSEHPVDPARHLHFLSDFPHLIKCVRNTLLSHPLNTPNGMVSIQPLRQAFRIDSGNITLKAMPGLTLVHLQPNGFEKMRVTLAFQLFGDRVLNGLNFYKDTLESSWGKIDATLSFFT
;
A
#
# COMPACT_ATOMS: atom_id res chain seq x y z
N MET A 1 -10.74 -29.63 67.99
CA MET A 1 -9.84 -29.02 66.99
C MET A 1 -8.42 -29.50 67.25
N CYS A 2 -8.01 -30.59 66.60
CA CYS A 2 -6.65 -31.12 66.70
C CYS A 2 -5.74 -30.29 65.79
N LYS A 3 -4.70 -29.68 66.35
CA LYS A 3 -3.61 -29.06 65.58
C LYS A 3 -2.95 -30.18 64.78
N SER A 4 -2.82 -29.99 63.47
CA SER A 4 -2.19 -30.92 62.54
C SER A 4 -0.79 -31.30 63.02
N GLU A 5 -0.63 -32.55 63.49
CA GLU A 5 0.67 -33.17 63.71
C GLU A 5 1.46 -33.15 62.39
N GLU A 6 2.65 -32.57 62.42
CA GLU A 6 3.52 -32.48 61.24
C GLU A 6 4.06 -33.88 60.94
N VAL A 7 3.69 -34.43 59.78
CA VAL A 7 4.05 -35.80 59.39
C VAL A 7 5.53 -35.84 58.97
N VAL A 8 6.40 -36.42 59.79
CA VAL A 8 7.87 -36.43 59.56
C VAL A 8 8.35 -37.68 58.81
N CYS A 9 7.48 -38.66 58.54
CA CYS A 9 7.85 -39.90 57.85
C CYS A 9 7.97 -39.76 56.32
N GLU A 10 8.74 -40.67 55.71
CA GLU A 10 9.01 -40.72 54.27
C GLU A 10 7.75 -40.99 53.45
N ARG A 11 6.91 -41.93 53.88
CA ARG A 11 5.56 -42.16 53.36
C ARG A 11 4.59 -42.30 54.53
N ALA A 12 3.45 -41.65 54.46
CA ALA A 12 2.39 -41.80 55.44
C ALA A 12 1.03 -41.69 54.75
N VAL A 13 0.07 -42.49 55.19
CA VAL A 13 -1.34 -42.26 54.89
C VAL A 13 -2.06 -42.09 56.22
N ILE A 14 -2.66 -40.93 56.41
CA ILE A 14 -3.46 -40.65 57.60
C ILE A 14 -4.92 -40.77 57.21
N PHE A 15 -5.63 -41.67 57.88
CA PHE A 15 -7.09 -41.79 57.80
C PHE A 15 -7.71 -41.05 58.98
N THR A 16 -8.69 -40.19 58.71
CA THR A 16 -9.43 -39.44 59.71
C THR A 16 -10.93 -39.73 59.57
N GLU A 17 -11.54 -40.19 60.65
CA GLU A 17 -13.00 -40.39 60.73
C GLU A 17 -13.74 -39.06 60.70
N HIS A 18 -14.92 -39.08 60.09
CA HIS A 18 -15.85 -37.95 60.01
C HIS A 18 -17.28 -38.50 60.20
N ASP A 19 -18.22 -37.69 60.70
CA ASP A 19 -19.60 -38.11 61.07
C ASP A 19 -20.48 -38.60 59.88
N GLY A 20 -20.13 -39.73 59.29
CA GLY A 20 -20.79 -40.41 58.18
C GLY A 20 -20.05 -41.71 57.82
N PRO A 21 -20.56 -42.53 56.87
CA PRO A 21 -19.92 -43.79 56.49
C PRO A 21 -18.58 -43.64 55.72
N GLU A 22 -18.12 -42.41 55.44
CA GLU A 22 -16.89 -42.16 54.68
C GLU A 22 -15.72 -41.75 55.58
N VAL A 23 -14.54 -42.36 55.37
CA VAL A 23 -13.30 -42.00 56.04
C VAL A 23 -12.45 -41.14 55.11
N LYS A 24 -12.02 -39.96 55.57
CA LYS A 24 -11.11 -39.09 54.80
C LYS A 24 -9.69 -39.62 54.92
N TYR A 25 -8.90 -39.53 53.86
CA TYR A 25 -7.48 -39.81 53.92
C TYR A 25 -6.63 -38.67 53.35
N THR A 26 -5.41 -38.57 53.88
CA THR A 26 -4.34 -37.76 53.30
C THR A 26 -3.08 -38.61 53.17
N ALA A 27 -2.58 -38.75 51.95
CA ALA A 27 -1.32 -39.40 51.66
C ALA A 27 -0.21 -38.35 51.60
N HIS A 28 0.85 -38.58 52.36
CA HIS A 28 2.01 -37.71 52.52
C HIS A 28 3.27 -38.43 52.05
N LEU A 29 4.08 -37.73 51.26
CA LEU A 29 5.46 -38.14 50.98
C LEU A 29 6.40 -37.06 51.54
N TYR A 30 7.29 -37.43 52.45
CA TYR A 30 8.22 -36.52 53.13
C TYR A 30 7.51 -35.29 53.73
N GLY A 31 6.40 -35.54 54.43
CA GLY A 31 5.58 -34.51 55.08
C GLY A 31 4.85 -33.54 54.14
N SER A 32 4.83 -33.82 52.84
CA SER A 32 4.07 -33.03 51.86
C SER A 32 2.86 -33.84 51.37
N ILE A 33 1.65 -33.26 51.40
CA ILE A 33 0.43 -33.91 50.94
C ILE A 33 0.52 -34.13 49.42
N VAL A 34 0.40 -35.39 49.00
CA VAL A 34 0.48 -35.81 47.60
C VAL A 34 -0.88 -36.20 47.03
N GLU A 35 -1.76 -36.75 47.87
CA GLU A 35 -3.13 -37.16 47.52
C GLU A 35 -4.03 -36.99 48.74
N LYS A 36 -5.30 -36.62 48.53
CA LYS A 36 -6.33 -36.56 49.58
C LYS A 36 -7.67 -36.96 48.97
N GLY A 37 -8.50 -37.68 49.73
CA GLY A 37 -9.80 -38.16 49.26
C GLY A 37 -10.65 -38.76 50.38
N THR A 38 -11.76 -39.39 50.02
CA THR A 38 -12.61 -40.19 50.92
C THR A 38 -12.62 -41.64 50.45
N ILE A 39 -12.76 -42.57 51.39
CA ILE A 39 -12.89 -44.00 51.15
C ILE A 39 -14.09 -44.55 51.92
N LEU A 40 -14.70 -45.61 51.39
CA LEU A 40 -15.93 -46.24 51.89
C LEU A 40 -15.71 -47.72 52.26
N SER A 41 -14.62 -48.36 51.79
CA SER A 41 -14.34 -49.77 52.04
C SER A 41 -12.88 -50.04 52.43
N ARG A 42 -12.64 -51.20 53.06
CA ARG A 42 -11.28 -51.67 53.40
C ARG A 42 -10.41 -51.91 52.17
N GLU A 43 -11.00 -52.37 51.06
CA GLU A 43 -10.29 -52.55 49.79
C GLU A 43 -9.76 -51.21 49.27
N GLN A 44 -10.58 -50.16 49.33
CA GLN A 44 -10.15 -48.81 48.96
C GLN A 44 -9.04 -48.27 49.87
N ALA A 45 -9.06 -48.60 51.17
CA ALA A 45 -7.98 -48.23 52.08
C ALA A 45 -6.65 -48.93 51.71
N ALA A 46 -6.71 -50.23 51.39
CA ALA A 46 -5.55 -51.00 50.94
C ALA A 46 -4.98 -50.46 49.62
N ASP A 47 -5.84 -50.09 48.67
CA ASP A 47 -5.43 -49.47 47.41
C ASP A 47 -4.74 -48.12 47.61
N VAL A 48 -5.21 -47.28 48.54
CA VAL A 48 -4.55 -46.01 48.86
C VAL A 48 -3.16 -46.26 49.47
N LEU A 49 -3.03 -47.23 50.38
CA LEU A 49 -1.74 -47.59 50.97
C LEU A 49 -0.77 -48.12 49.90
N PHE A 50 -1.22 -49.02 49.04
CA PHE A 50 -0.42 -49.57 47.93
C PHE A 50 -0.02 -48.47 46.93
N ARG A 51 -0.95 -47.59 46.54
CA ARG A 51 -0.64 -46.47 45.65
C ARG A 51 0.36 -45.52 46.28
N THR A 52 0.21 -45.18 47.56
CA THR A 52 1.15 -44.30 48.26
C THR A 52 2.55 -44.93 48.34
N ASP A 53 2.63 -46.24 48.59
CA ASP A 53 3.90 -46.96 48.59
C ASP A 53 4.54 -47.07 47.19
N SER A 54 3.73 -47.20 46.14
CA SER A 54 4.22 -47.23 44.76
C SER A 54 4.82 -45.89 44.26
N HIS A 55 4.58 -44.77 44.96
CA HIS A 55 5.12 -43.48 44.54
C HIS A 55 6.63 -43.42 44.69
N ARG A 56 7.32 -43.09 43.59
CA ARG A 56 8.77 -42.83 43.59
C ARG A 56 9.09 -41.47 44.20
N VAL A 57 10.07 -41.48 45.09
CA VAL A 57 10.47 -40.33 45.90
C VAL A 57 11.53 -39.49 45.19
N CYS A 58 11.43 -38.17 45.31
CA CYS A 58 12.45 -37.24 44.83
C CYS A 58 13.76 -37.34 45.63
N LEU A 59 14.93 -37.45 44.97
CA LEU A 59 16.25 -37.48 45.63
C LEU A 59 16.73 -36.13 46.21
N GLY A 60 16.00 -35.03 45.96
CA GLY A 60 16.42 -33.68 46.36
C GLY A 60 17.47 -33.04 45.45
N ALA A 61 17.81 -31.80 45.76
CA ALA A 61 18.69 -30.95 44.97
C ALA A 61 20.18 -31.28 45.17
N LEU A 62 20.70 -31.28 46.41
CA LEU A 62 22.12 -31.50 46.67
C LEU A 62 22.34 -32.00 48.11
N PRO A 63 23.23 -32.97 48.37
CA PRO A 63 23.59 -33.36 49.73
C PRO A 63 24.20 -32.19 50.51
N THR A 64 23.86 -32.03 51.79
CA THR A 64 24.38 -30.96 52.66
C THR A 64 25.89 -31.07 52.87
N SER A 65 26.44 -32.29 52.81
CA SER A 65 27.89 -32.55 52.84
C SER A 65 28.65 -31.86 51.71
N GLN A 66 28.01 -31.66 50.55
CA GLN A 66 28.65 -31.03 49.40
C GLN A 66 28.63 -29.50 49.45
N MET A 67 27.80 -28.91 50.31
CA MET A 67 27.62 -27.47 50.42
C MET A 67 27.14 -27.11 51.84
N PRO A 68 28.04 -26.68 52.74
CA PRO A 68 27.67 -26.22 54.08
C PRO A 68 26.66 -25.08 54.02
N LYS A 69 25.75 -25.04 55.02
CA LYS A 69 24.70 -24.02 55.12
C LYS A 69 25.27 -22.59 55.15
N SER A 70 26.44 -22.38 55.77
CA SER A 70 27.17 -21.10 55.79
C SER A 70 27.58 -20.57 54.41
N ASN A 71 27.60 -21.41 53.37
CA ASN A 71 27.96 -21.02 52.01
C ASN A 71 26.75 -20.60 51.16
N LEU A 72 25.53 -20.74 51.69
CA LEU A 72 24.31 -20.26 51.06
C LEU A 72 24.19 -18.75 51.21
N THR A 73 23.58 -18.11 50.21
CA THR A 73 23.10 -16.73 50.36
C THR A 73 21.74 -16.76 51.05
N GLU A 74 21.38 -15.70 51.76
CA GLU A 74 20.09 -15.58 52.46
C GLU A 74 18.89 -15.96 51.57
N GLY A 75 18.85 -15.46 50.33
CA GLY A 75 17.79 -15.82 49.37
C GLY A 75 17.78 -17.29 48.92
N LEU A 76 18.92 -17.98 48.92
CA LEU A 76 18.96 -19.43 48.62
C LEU A 76 18.54 -20.23 49.85
N GLU A 77 18.95 -19.81 51.04
CA GLU A 77 18.55 -20.42 52.31
C GLU A 77 17.04 -20.37 52.49
N GLN A 78 16.41 -19.24 52.15
CA GLN A 78 14.95 -19.09 52.20
C GLN A 78 14.20 -20.00 51.20
N GLN A 79 14.84 -20.48 50.14
CA GLN A 79 14.22 -21.29 49.07
C GLN A 79 14.38 -22.80 49.28
N VAL A 80 15.22 -23.23 50.23
CA VAL A 80 15.52 -24.64 50.47
C VAL A 80 15.04 -25.12 51.84
N THR A 81 14.75 -26.41 51.94
CA THR A 81 14.51 -27.14 53.19
C THR A 81 15.43 -28.35 53.23
N ILE A 82 15.86 -28.76 54.43
CA ILE A 82 16.73 -29.93 54.57
C ILE A 82 15.85 -31.11 54.99
N ARG A 83 15.93 -32.21 54.25
CA ARG A 83 15.28 -33.49 54.59
C ARG A 83 16.31 -34.59 54.38
N ASN A 84 16.47 -35.50 55.34
CA ASN A 84 17.42 -36.64 55.30
C ASN A 84 18.82 -36.28 54.75
N GLY A 85 19.43 -35.19 55.25
CA GLY A 85 20.79 -34.79 54.86
C GLY A 85 20.95 -34.21 53.45
N ALA A 86 19.86 -33.91 52.74
CA ALA A 86 19.88 -33.26 51.43
C ALA A 86 19.01 -31.99 51.39
N TYR A 87 19.41 -31.02 50.57
CA TYR A 87 18.62 -29.84 50.28
C TYR A 87 17.50 -30.17 49.29
N TYR A 88 16.27 -29.80 49.63
CA TYR A 88 15.09 -29.85 48.78
C TYR A 88 14.61 -28.43 48.49
N SER A 89 13.94 -28.23 47.36
CA SER A 89 13.20 -26.98 47.14
C SER A 89 12.01 -26.92 48.09
N LYS A 90 11.69 -25.75 48.66
CA LYS A 90 10.41 -25.54 49.37
C LYS A 90 9.18 -25.86 48.52
N LYS A 91 9.30 -25.82 47.19
CA LYS A 91 8.26 -26.18 46.21
C LYS A 91 8.32 -27.65 45.77
N CYS A 92 9.02 -28.52 46.51
CA CYS A 92 9.12 -29.94 46.19
C CYS A 92 7.87 -30.69 46.69
N ALA A 93 7.14 -31.33 45.78
CA ALA A 93 5.97 -32.15 46.11
C ALA A 93 6.29 -33.59 46.56
N GLY A 94 7.56 -33.90 46.85
CA GLY A 94 7.99 -35.21 47.36
C GLY A 94 8.09 -36.34 46.32
N LYS A 95 7.36 -36.27 45.19
CA LYS A 95 7.33 -37.31 44.14
C LYS A 95 8.10 -36.95 42.85
N GLU A 96 8.55 -37.98 42.13
CA GLU A 96 9.13 -37.91 40.77
C GLU A 96 8.75 -39.17 39.97
N GLN A 97 8.65 -39.07 38.63
CA GLN A 97 8.24 -40.21 37.77
C GLN A 97 9.36 -41.25 37.57
N SER A 98 10.63 -40.80 37.60
CA SER A 98 11.80 -41.65 37.38
C SER A 98 12.51 -41.95 38.70
N GLU A 99 12.85 -43.22 38.91
CA GLU A 99 13.60 -43.68 40.07
C GLU A 99 14.99 -43.05 40.09
N GLY A 100 15.43 -42.57 41.26
CA GLY A 100 16.74 -41.94 41.40
C GLY A 100 16.88 -40.55 40.76
N GLN A 101 15.80 -39.86 40.41
CA GLN A 101 15.85 -38.48 39.92
C GLN A 101 15.24 -37.47 40.90
N ALA A 102 15.67 -36.21 40.77
CA ALA A 102 15.10 -35.09 41.51
C ALA A 102 14.00 -34.42 40.70
N CYS A 103 12.91 -34.00 41.34
CA CYS A 103 11.84 -33.24 40.70
C CYS A 103 12.35 -31.95 40.04
N ILE A 104 11.58 -31.39 39.10
CA ILE A 104 11.92 -30.18 38.34
C ILE A 104 12.36 -29.03 39.29
N SER A 105 11.59 -28.76 40.35
CA SER A 105 11.93 -27.75 41.36
C SER A 105 13.30 -27.99 41.98
N CYS A 106 13.60 -29.24 42.39
CA CYS A 106 14.91 -29.61 42.95
C CYS A 106 16.04 -29.58 41.92
N ARG A 107 15.78 -29.85 40.63
CA ARG A 107 16.80 -29.68 39.56
C ARG A 107 17.18 -28.21 39.36
N TYR A 108 16.21 -27.30 39.40
CA TYR A 108 16.49 -25.85 39.34
C TYR A 108 17.28 -25.40 40.56
N THR A 109 16.87 -25.82 41.76
CA THR A 109 17.62 -25.56 43.00
C THR A 109 19.05 -26.13 42.92
N ARG A 110 19.24 -27.34 42.39
CA ARG A 110 20.57 -27.95 42.19
C ARG A 110 21.47 -27.07 41.32
N LYS A 111 20.97 -26.56 40.19
CA LYS A 111 21.73 -25.63 39.33
C LYS A 111 22.14 -24.36 40.07
N ALA A 112 21.25 -23.81 40.89
CA ALA A 112 21.54 -22.61 41.69
C ALA A 112 22.63 -22.88 42.76
N LEU A 113 22.52 -23.98 43.49
CA LEU A 113 23.51 -24.42 44.49
C LEU A 113 24.88 -24.70 43.86
N GLN A 114 24.90 -25.42 42.73
CA GLN A 114 26.15 -25.69 41.99
C GLN A 114 26.80 -24.43 41.44
N SER A 115 26.00 -23.46 40.96
CA SER A 115 26.50 -22.17 40.49
C SER A 115 27.15 -21.37 41.63
N ARG A 116 26.54 -21.37 42.83
CA ARG A 116 27.12 -20.76 44.03
C ARG A 116 28.42 -21.46 44.45
N LYS A 117 28.44 -22.79 44.48
CA LYS A 117 29.65 -23.59 44.75
C LYS A 117 30.78 -23.28 43.76
N SER A 118 30.47 -23.11 42.47
CA SER A 118 31.43 -22.72 41.44
C SER A 118 31.98 -21.31 41.66
N ARG A 119 31.12 -20.33 42.01
CA ARG A 119 31.55 -18.96 42.36
C ARG A 119 32.49 -18.93 43.55
N LEU A 120 32.22 -19.72 44.59
CA LEU A 120 33.11 -19.83 45.76
C LEU A 120 34.47 -20.42 45.38
N LYS A 121 34.52 -21.47 44.55
CA LYS A 121 35.77 -21.99 43.98
C LYS A 121 36.50 -20.94 43.11
N GLY A 122 35.76 -20.11 42.39
CA GLY A 122 36.30 -19.03 41.54
C GLY A 122 36.90 -17.87 42.34
N LEU A 123 36.38 -17.56 43.52
CA LEU A 123 36.92 -16.53 44.42
C LEU A 123 38.31 -16.92 44.95
N ILE A 124 38.50 -18.20 45.29
CA ILE A 124 39.78 -18.73 45.78
C ILE A 124 40.83 -18.80 44.64
N ARG A 125 40.41 -18.95 43.37
CA ARG A 125 41.30 -19.08 42.21
C ARG A 125 41.70 -17.77 41.52
N LYS A 126 41.26 -16.60 41.98
CA LYS A 126 41.76 -15.33 41.45
C LYS A 126 43.18 -15.05 41.96
N ARG A 127 44.20 -15.66 41.33
CA ARG A 127 45.52 -15.02 41.23
C ARG A 127 45.31 -13.73 40.46
N THR A 128 45.25 -12.60 41.15
CA THR A 128 45.19 -11.27 40.52
C THR A 128 46.44 -11.11 39.67
N ARG A 129 46.32 -11.22 38.33
CA ARG A 129 47.41 -10.81 37.42
C ARG A 129 47.88 -9.43 37.87
N THR A 130 49.17 -9.28 38.15
CA THR A 130 49.76 -8.00 38.55
C THR A 130 49.42 -6.92 37.53
N THR A 131 49.33 -5.66 37.97
CA THR A 131 49.01 -4.52 37.10
C THR A 131 49.95 -4.48 35.88
N ALA A 132 51.22 -4.80 36.08
CA ALA A 132 52.23 -4.92 35.03
C ALA A 132 51.93 -6.05 34.01
N ALA A 133 51.42 -7.20 34.44
CA ALA A 133 51.05 -8.29 33.54
C ALA A 133 49.78 -7.96 32.73
N ARG A 134 48.82 -7.25 33.32
CA ARG A 134 47.64 -6.73 32.62
C ARG A 134 48.02 -5.67 31.59
N LEU A 135 48.90 -4.74 31.95
CA LEU A 135 49.41 -3.71 31.05
C LEU A 135 50.18 -4.34 29.88
N ARG A 136 51.05 -5.31 30.13
CA ARG A 136 51.77 -6.06 29.08
C ARG A 136 50.82 -6.80 28.13
N ALA A 137 49.80 -7.49 28.66
CA ALA A 137 48.81 -8.16 27.84
C ALA A 137 47.97 -7.18 27.00
N ALA A 138 47.60 -6.02 27.56
CA ALA A 138 46.90 -4.96 26.84
C ALA A 138 47.78 -4.33 25.75
N ALA A 139 49.05 -4.03 26.05
CA ALA A 139 50.02 -3.53 25.09
C ALA A 139 50.26 -4.53 23.94
N GLN A 140 50.36 -5.82 24.25
CA GLN A 140 50.49 -6.87 23.25
C GLN A 140 49.22 -7.00 22.40
N LYS A 141 48.03 -6.89 22.99
CA LYS A 141 46.76 -6.87 22.25
C LYS A 141 46.68 -5.65 21.33
N ASN A 142 47.07 -4.46 21.80
CA ASN A 142 47.12 -3.26 20.99
C ASN A 142 48.11 -3.41 19.83
N ARG A 143 49.33 -3.93 20.06
CA ARG A 143 50.30 -4.23 18.99
C ARG A 143 49.72 -5.18 17.93
N ARG A 144 49.03 -6.24 18.36
CA ARG A 144 48.35 -7.17 17.43
C ARG A 144 47.23 -6.49 16.63
N LEU A 145 46.43 -5.63 17.28
CA LEU A 145 45.37 -4.86 16.61
C LEU A 145 45.94 -3.85 15.63
N PHE A 146 46.98 -3.11 16.00
CA PHE A 146 47.68 -2.19 15.09
C PHE A 146 48.26 -2.92 13.87
N SER A 147 48.90 -4.07 14.10
CA SER A 147 49.44 -4.91 13.01
C SER A 147 48.31 -5.43 12.10
N ARG A 148 47.16 -5.81 12.66
CA ARG A 148 45.99 -6.23 11.89
C ARG A 148 45.39 -5.08 11.08
N CYS A 149 45.28 -3.89 11.66
CA CYS A 149 44.81 -2.69 10.97
C CYS A 149 45.77 -2.30 9.83
N ALA A 150 47.08 -2.38 10.04
CA ALA A 150 48.07 -2.14 8.99
C ALA A 150 47.88 -3.13 7.83
N ARG A 151 47.85 -4.43 8.12
CA ARG A 151 47.61 -5.46 7.10
C ARG A 151 46.29 -5.29 6.35
N LEU A 152 45.22 -4.88 7.03
CA LEU A 152 43.93 -4.60 6.38
C LEU A 152 43.98 -3.37 5.49
N LYS A 153 44.71 -2.31 5.89
CA LYS A 153 44.94 -1.13 5.06
C LYS A 153 45.77 -1.47 3.82
N ASP A 154 46.80 -2.29 3.96
CA ASP A 154 47.63 -2.72 2.82
C ASP A 154 46.83 -3.59 1.86
N ARG A 155 46.03 -4.53 2.37
CA ARG A 155 45.13 -5.33 1.52
C ARG A 155 44.09 -4.46 0.80
N LEU A 156 43.56 -3.42 1.46
CA LEU A 156 42.66 -2.45 0.83
C LEU A 156 43.35 -1.68 -0.30
N LYS A 157 44.60 -1.23 -0.11
CA LYS A 157 45.38 -0.57 -1.16
C LYS A 157 45.63 -1.49 -2.34
N GLN A 158 46.05 -2.72 -2.07
CA GLN A 158 46.27 -3.72 -3.12
C GLN A 158 45.00 -3.97 -3.94
N MET A 159 43.85 -4.14 -3.29
CA MET A 159 42.56 -4.30 -3.98
C MET A 159 42.14 -3.04 -4.77
N GLN A 160 42.49 -1.85 -4.29
CA GLN A 160 42.23 -0.60 -5.01
C GLN A 160 43.10 -0.48 -6.27
N GLU A 161 44.38 -0.83 -6.18
CA GLU A 161 45.31 -0.87 -7.30
C GLU A 161 44.87 -1.91 -8.35
N GLU A 162 44.56 -3.14 -7.92
CA GLU A 162 44.02 -4.19 -8.77
C GLU A 162 42.75 -3.77 -9.52
N ASN A 163 41.85 -3.04 -8.86
CA ASN A 163 40.63 -2.53 -9.50
C ASN A 163 40.90 -1.33 -10.42
N SER A 164 41.92 -0.52 -10.14
CA SER A 164 42.30 0.61 -11.00
C SER A 164 42.95 0.20 -12.32
N LEU A 165 43.60 -0.97 -12.32
CA LEU A 165 44.27 -1.54 -13.48
C LEU A 165 43.30 -2.31 -14.41
N LYS A 166 42.08 -2.60 -13.95
CA LYS A 166 41.09 -3.29 -14.77
C LYS A 166 40.55 -2.34 -15.84
N PRO A 167 40.56 -2.75 -17.11
CA PRO A 167 40.08 -1.92 -18.20
C PRO A 167 38.52 -1.88 -18.17
N GLU A 168 37.94 -0.79 -18.69
CA GLU A 168 36.49 -0.51 -18.56
C GLU A 168 35.63 -1.57 -19.26
N GLU A 169 36.20 -2.26 -20.26
CA GLU A 169 35.62 -3.36 -21.02
C GLU A 169 35.22 -4.53 -20.11
N VAL A 170 36.00 -4.81 -19.07
CA VAL A 170 35.68 -5.87 -18.09
C VAL A 170 34.39 -5.54 -17.35
N LEU A 171 34.20 -4.27 -16.96
CA LEU A 171 32.94 -3.85 -16.33
C LEU A 171 31.78 -3.98 -17.32
N GLN A 172 31.99 -3.62 -18.58
CA GLN A 172 30.97 -3.68 -19.62
C GLN A 172 30.50 -5.13 -19.90
N GLU A 173 31.43 -6.09 -19.96
CA GLU A 173 31.10 -7.52 -20.09
C GLU A 173 30.33 -8.03 -18.87
N GLN A 174 30.76 -7.68 -17.66
CA GLN A 174 30.12 -8.14 -16.43
C GLN A 174 28.68 -7.63 -16.27
N ILE A 175 28.41 -6.39 -16.73
CA ILE A 175 27.05 -5.82 -16.68
C ILE A 175 26.21 -6.15 -17.91
N ALA A 176 26.78 -6.73 -18.98
CA ALA A 176 26.06 -6.96 -20.24
C ALA A 176 24.82 -7.86 -20.06
N SER A 177 24.86 -8.77 -19.08
CA SER A 177 23.73 -9.64 -18.72
C SER A 177 22.56 -8.90 -18.06
N LEU A 178 22.79 -7.69 -17.53
CA LEU A 178 21.76 -6.90 -16.86
C LEU A 178 20.88 -6.15 -17.87
N PRO A 179 19.61 -5.85 -17.54
CA PRO A 179 18.78 -4.93 -18.31
C PRO A 179 19.45 -3.56 -18.52
N LEU A 180 19.22 -2.92 -19.68
CA LEU A 180 19.85 -1.65 -20.07
C LEU A 180 19.80 -0.57 -18.97
N LYS A 181 18.65 -0.41 -18.30
CA LYS A 181 18.50 0.57 -17.20
C LYS A 181 19.35 0.24 -15.98
N GLN A 182 19.52 -1.05 -15.67
CA GLN A 182 20.38 -1.49 -14.58
C GLN A 182 21.85 -1.30 -14.96
N GLN A 183 22.23 -1.56 -16.21
CA GLN A 183 23.58 -1.26 -16.70
C GLN A 183 23.92 0.22 -16.51
N ASP A 184 23.03 1.12 -16.91
CA ASP A 184 23.24 2.57 -16.73
C ASP A 184 23.32 2.95 -15.26
N CYS A 185 22.45 2.40 -14.40
CA CYS A 185 22.53 2.62 -12.96
C CYS A 185 23.90 2.21 -12.40
N VAL A 186 24.39 1.03 -12.77
CA VAL A 186 25.69 0.51 -12.33
C VAL A 186 26.82 1.41 -12.83
N ARG A 187 26.85 1.75 -14.12
CA ARG A 187 27.83 2.70 -14.70
C ARG A 187 27.87 4.02 -13.93
N GLN A 188 26.70 4.55 -13.54
CA GLN A 188 26.62 5.80 -12.77
C GLN A 188 27.12 5.66 -11.33
N CYS A 189 26.89 4.53 -10.68
CA CYS A 189 27.45 4.23 -9.36
C CYS A 189 28.98 4.13 -9.41
N PHE A 190 29.55 3.42 -10.39
CA PHE A 190 31.00 3.31 -10.56
C PHE A 190 31.64 4.66 -10.92
N SER A 191 31.03 5.44 -11.82
CA SER A 191 31.49 6.79 -12.18
C SER A 191 31.48 7.74 -10.97
N ALA A 192 30.46 7.66 -10.12
CA ALA A 192 30.41 8.43 -8.87
C ALA A 192 31.47 7.97 -7.86
N ALA A 193 31.72 6.65 -7.75
CA ALA A 193 32.72 6.10 -6.84
C ALA A 193 34.16 6.47 -7.25
N LYS A 194 34.45 6.63 -8.54
CA LYS A 194 35.76 7.10 -9.05
C LYS A 194 36.09 8.53 -8.62
N LYS A 195 35.10 9.35 -8.23
CA LYS A 195 35.28 10.78 -7.92
C LYS A 195 35.46 11.01 -6.43
N LYS A 196 36.38 11.90 -6.07
CA LYS A 196 36.62 12.33 -4.68
C LYS A 196 35.48 13.18 -4.09
N SER A 197 34.66 13.78 -4.94
CA SER A 197 33.55 14.65 -4.55
C SER A 197 32.23 14.09 -5.05
N ALA A 198 31.20 14.15 -4.21
CA ALA A 198 29.82 13.83 -4.61
C ALA A 198 29.20 14.89 -5.55
N LYS A 199 29.91 16.00 -5.81
CA LYS A 199 29.48 17.07 -6.73
C LYS A 199 30.15 16.90 -8.09
N GLY A 200 29.45 17.30 -9.15
CA GLY A 200 30.00 17.26 -10.52
C GLY A 200 29.88 15.90 -11.22
N ASN A 201 28.94 15.06 -10.79
CA ASN A 201 28.60 13.83 -11.53
C ASN A 201 28.01 14.19 -12.90
N VAL A 202 28.54 13.55 -13.94
CA VAL A 202 28.08 13.68 -15.32
C VAL A 202 27.19 12.49 -15.59
N TYR A 203 25.97 12.75 -16.03
CA TYR A 203 24.95 11.73 -16.24
C TYR A 203 24.65 11.61 -17.74
N SER A 204 24.39 10.39 -18.21
CA SER A 204 23.91 10.16 -19.58
C SER A 204 22.50 10.74 -19.76
N LYS A 205 22.12 11.10 -21.00
CA LYS A 205 20.78 11.64 -21.29
C LYS A 205 19.68 10.63 -20.94
N ASP A 206 19.91 9.35 -21.18
CA ASP A 206 18.97 8.27 -20.87
C ASP A 206 18.78 8.10 -19.36
N TRP A 207 19.86 8.17 -18.58
CA TRP A 207 19.77 8.13 -17.13
C TRP A 207 19.05 9.35 -16.56
N ILE A 208 19.29 10.54 -17.12
CA ILE A 208 18.55 11.74 -16.76
C ILE A 208 17.05 11.57 -17.03
N LEU A 209 16.68 11.04 -18.20
CA LEU A 209 15.29 10.78 -18.54
C LEU A 209 14.64 9.81 -17.55
N GLU A 210 15.32 8.71 -17.22
CA GLU A 210 14.83 7.77 -16.21
C GLU A 210 14.69 8.43 -14.83
N CYS A 211 15.63 9.29 -14.43
CA CYS A 211 15.55 10.05 -13.19
C CYS A 211 14.37 11.03 -13.17
N ILE A 212 14.06 11.67 -14.31
CA ILE A 212 12.87 12.51 -14.47
C ILE A 212 11.61 11.65 -14.26
N LEU A 213 11.52 10.50 -14.93
CA LEU A 213 10.38 9.58 -14.82
C LEU A 213 10.21 9.05 -13.38
N MET A 214 11.29 8.66 -12.73
CA MET A 214 11.28 8.20 -11.33
C MET A 214 10.78 9.30 -10.40
N LYS A 215 11.22 10.54 -10.61
CA LYS A 215 10.74 11.70 -9.84
C LYS A 215 9.27 12.02 -10.11
N MET A 216 8.80 11.87 -11.34
CA MET A 216 7.38 12.03 -11.69
C MET A 216 6.52 10.97 -11.00
N LYS A 217 6.99 9.71 -10.92
CA LYS A 217 6.31 8.63 -10.20
C LYS A 217 6.26 8.87 -8.69
N SER A 218 7.38 9.28 -8.08
CA SER A 218 7.42 9.63 -6.66
C SER A 218 8.60 10.55 -6.32
N ALA A 219 8.31 11.84 -6.14
CA ALA A 219 9.31 12.82 -5.75
C ALA A 219 9.89 12.54 -4.35
N LYS A 220 9.07 11.99 -3.43
CA LYS A 220 9.50 11.63 -2.07
C LYS A 220 10.51 10.48 -2.11
N LEU A 221 10.20 9.41 -2.83
CA LEU A 221 11.10 8.26 -2.98
C LEU A 221 12.40 8.68 -3.69
N TYR A 222 12.30 9.47 -4.76
CA TYR A 222 13.47 10.01 -5.46
C TYR A 222 14.42 10.76 -4.52
N GLU A 223 13.89 11.65 -3.67
CA GLU A 223 14.71 12.39 -2.72
C GLU A 223 15.26 11.51 -1.59
N HIS A 224 14.53 10.48 -1.17
CA HIS A 224 15.05 9.51 -0.19
C HIS A 224 16.25 8.76 -0.77
N LEU A 225 16.11 8.16 -1.96
CA LEU A 225 17.20 7.45 -2.64
C LEU A 225 18.42 8.34 -2.86
N ARG A 226 18.21 9.61 -3.22
CA ARG A 226 19.27 10.59 -3.42
C ARG A 226 19.95 11.01 -2.12
N LYS A 227 19.19 11.38 -1.08
CA LYS A 227 19.74 11.89 0.19
C LYS A 227 20.49 10.83 0.97
N HIS A 228 20.05 9.58 0.90
CA HIS A 228 20.72 8.45 1.56
C HIS A 228 21.84 7.84 0.70
N ASN A 229 22.18 8.45 -0.45
CA ASN A 229 23.19 7.95 -1.39
C ASN A 229 23.00 6.48 -1.76
N ILE A 230 21.74 6.03 -1.83
CA ILE A 230 21.39 4.66 -2.24
C ILE A 230 21.71 4.49 -3.73
N LEU A 231 21.43 5.51 -4.53
CA LEU A 231 21.74 5.58 -5.96
C LEU A 231 22.41 6.91 -6.32
N SER A 232 23.25 6.90 -7.36
CA SER A 232 23.84 8.11 -7.93
C SER A 232 22.80 8.88 -8.74
N LEU A 233 22.08 9.79 -8.06
CA LEU A 233 20.95 10.52 -8.63
C LEU A 233 21.23 12.03 -8.81
N PRO A 234 20.83 12.61 -9.95
CA PRO A 234 20.91 14.05 -10.18
C PRO A 234 20.16 14.88 -9.14
N SER A 235 20.65 16.09 -8.92
CA SER A 235 19.96 17.06 -8.05
C SER A 235 18.65 17.56 -8.68
N LYS A 236 17.75 18.09 -7.85
CA LYS A 236 16.53 18.75 -8.34
C LYS A 236 16.84 19.85 -9.37
N SER A 237 17.89 20.63 -9.15
CA SER A 237 18.32 21.71 -10.04
C SER A 237 18.81 21.17 -11.38
N THR A 238 19.55 20.06 -11.37
CA THR A 238 19.99 19.36 -12.58
C THR A 238 18.78 18.89 -13.40
N LEU A 239 17.83 18.21 -12.77
CA LEU A 239 16.61 17.75 -13.46
C LEU A 239 15.80 18.92 -14.03
N LYS A 240 15.63 20.01 -13.27
CA LYS A 240 14.95 21.22 -13.74
C LYS A 240 15.65 21.82 -14.97
N ARG A 241 16.98 21.85 -15.00
CA ARG A 241 17.76 22.34 -16.15
C ARG A 241 17.50 21.51 -17.41
N TYR A 242 17.42 20.19 -17.28
CA TYR A 242 17.08 19.33 -18.41
C TYR A 242 15.62 19.48 -18.86
N LEU A 243 14.69 19.61 -17.91
CA LEU A 243 13.28 19.87 -18.22
C LEU A 243 13.08 21.21 -18.96
N LYS A 244 13.87 22.25 -18.66
CA LYS A 244 13.83 23.53 -19.37
C LYS A 244 14.13 23.42 -20.88
N LEU A 245 14.85 22.37 -21.31
CA LEU A 245 15.09 22.12 -22.74
C LEU A 245 13.82 21.65 -23.46
N TYR A 246 12.91 21.00 -22.72
CA TYR A 246 11.61 20.56 -23.19
C TYR A 246 10.58 21.67 -22.96
N LYS A 247 10.70 22.77 -23.71
CA LYS A 247 9.59 23.72 -23.83
C LYS A 247 8.53 23.14 -24.76
N SER A 248 7.38 22.78 -24.21
CA SER A 248 6.10 22.66 -24.93
C SER A 248 5.34 23.96 -24.71
N GLY A 249 5.11 24.71 -25.78
CA GLY A 249 4.20 25.87 -25.74
C GLY A 249 2.75 25.43 -25.83
N PHE A 250 1.84 26.38 -25.66
CA PHE A 250 0.45 26.21 -26.04
C PHE A 250 0.30 26.15 -27.57
N GLY A 251 -0.83 25.62 -28.05
CA GLY A 251 -1.05 25.22 -29.43
C GLY A 251 -0.76 23.74 -29.69
N PHE A 252 -0.69 23.38 -30.97
CA PHE A 252 -0.34 22.04 -31.40
C PHE A 252 1.16 21.77 -31.31
N SER A 253 1.54 20.65 -30.70
CA SER A 253 2.94 20.32 -30.48
C SER A 253 3.57 19.69 -31.73
N THR A 254 4.22 20.52 -32.54
CA THR A 254 4.94 20.09 -33.76
C THR A 254 5.99 19.01 -33.48
N LYS A 255 6.67 19.08 -32.33
CA LYS A 255 7.66 18.07 -31.90
C LYS A 255 6.99 16.71 -31.67
N ILE A 256 5.84 16.69 -31.00
CA ILE A 256 5.08 15.46 -30.74
C ILE A 256 4.54 14.90 -32.05
N LEU A 257 3.89 15.72 -32.88
CA LEU A 257 3.35 15.30 -34.18
C LEU A 257 4.42 14.69 -35.09
N ARG A 258 5.63 15.30 -35.14
CA ARG A 258 6.77 14.74 -35.89
C ARG A 258 7.22 13.38 -35.36
N GLN A 259 7.26 13.18 -34.05
CA GLN A 259 7.61 11.90 -33.44
C GLN A 259 6.52 10.85 -33.64
N LEU A 260 5.25 11.25 -33.57
CA LEU A 260 4.11 10.40 -33.91
C LEU A 260 4.22 9.91 -35.36
N LYS A 261 4.53 10.79 -36.31
CA LYS A 261 4.74 10.42 -37.72
C LYS A 261 5.82 9.38 -37.93
N GLN A 262 6.87 9.37 -37.11
CA GLN A 262 7.89 8.32 -37.16
C GLN A 262 7.37 7.01 -36.58
N LYS A 263 6.64 7.06 -35.47
CA LYS A 263 6.09 5.90 -34.79
C LYS A 263 4.99 5.20 -35.59
N THR A 264 4.08 5.96 -36.20
CA THR A 264 2.93 5.43 -36.96
C THR A 264 3.34 4.70 -38.23
N ARG A 265 4.55 4.92 -38.76
CA ARG A 265 5.08 4.17 -39.92
C ARG A 265 5.18 2.67 -39.66
N HIS A 266 5.45 2.29 -38.41
CA HIS A 266 5.62 0.89 -38.01
C HIS A 266 4.34 0.31 -37.39
N MET A 267 3.25 1.06 -37.37
CA MET A 267 1.96 0.63 -36.81
C MET A 267 1.03 0.15 -37.91
N SER A 268 0.24 -0.89 -37.62
CA SER A 268 -0.83 -1.33 -38.51
C SER A 268 -1.89 -0.24 -38.68
N THR A 269 -2.60 -0.23 -39.81
CA THR A 269 -3.72 0.71 -40.05
C THR A 269 -4.76 0.65 -38.94
N PHE A 270 -5.12 -0.54 -38.48
CA PHE A 270 -6.13 -0.71 -37.43
C PHE A 270 -5.71 -0.09 -36.08
N SER A 271 -4.44 -0.19 -35.70
CA SER A 271 -3.92 0.43 -34.46
C SER A 271 -3.72 1.94 -34.56
N ARG A 272 -3.85 2.51 -35.77
CA ARG A 272 -3.76 3.95 -36.02
C ARG A 272 -5.13 4.64 -36.04
N ARG A 273 -6.23 3.88 -36.07
CA ARG A 273 -7.59 4.41 -36.04
C ARG A 273 -8.04 4.76 -34.63
N GLY A 274 -8.75 5.87 -34.51
CA GLY A 274 -9.20 6.40 -33.22
C GLY A 274 -9.98 7.70 -33.39
N GLY A 275 -10.01 8.52 -32.35
CA GLY A 275 -10.69 9.80 -32.37
C GLY A 275 -10.01 10.84 -31.49
N LEU A 276 -10.54 12.05 -31.56
CA LEU A 276 -10.11 13.18 -30.75
C LEU A 276 -11.08 13.39 -29.58
N LEU A 277 -10.56 13.37 -28.36
CA LEU A 277 -11.26 13.89 -27.20
C LEU A 277 -10.86 15.34 -26.97
N VAL A 278 -11.86 16.19 -26.78
CA VAL A 278 -11.67 17.60 -26.43
C VAL A 278 -12.46 17.94 -25.19
N ASP A 279 -11.76 18.49 -24.20
CA ASP A 279 -12.34 18.92 -22.95
C ASP A 279 -11.61 20.17 -22.42
N GLU A 280 -12.30 20.94 -21.59
CA GLU A 280 -11.81 22.17 -20.97
C GLU A 280 -11.66 21.97 -19.45
N LEU A 281 -10.50 22.37 -18.93
CA LEU A 281 -10.17 22.28 -17.51
C LEU A 281 -10.20 23.67 -16.89
N LYS A 282 -10.90 23.86 -15.78
CA LYS A 282 -10.82 25.10 -15.01
C LYS A 282 -9.44 25.23 -14.37
N LEU A 283 -8.79 26.37 -14.57
CA LEU A 283 -7.52 26.74 -13.96
C LEU A 283 -7.71 27.90 -12.98
N SER A 284 -6.81 28.01 -12.00
CA SER A 284 -6.71 29.20 -11.17
C SER A 284 -5.92 30.26 -11.92
N GLU A 285 -6.47 31.47 -12.02
CA GLU A 285 -5.76 32.61 -12.61
C GLU A 285 -4.49 32.89 -11.79
N HIS A 286 -3.33 32.83 -12.43
CA HIS A 286 -2.06 33.08 -11.78
C HIS A 286 -1.01 33.53 -12.80
N LEU A 287 -0.44 34.72 -12.60
CA LEU A 287 0.69 35.21 -13.39
C LEU A 287 2.02 34.86 -12.72
N ASN A 288 2.95 34.30 -13.48
CA ASN A 288 4.26 33.90 -12.96
C ASN A 288 5.38 34.48 -13.81
N VAL A 289 6.33 35.16 -13.17
CA VAL A 289 7.52 35.68 -13.85
C VAL A 289 8.56 34.58 -13.92
N THR A 290 8.89 34.16 -15.14
CA THR A 290 9.94 33.17 -15.38
C THR A 290 11.31 33.75 -15.03
N SER A 291 12.31 32.88 -14.83
CA SER A 291 13.70 33.31 -14.66
C SER A 291 14.28 34.09 -15.86
N SER A 292 13.61 34.05 -17.01
CA SER A 292 13.94 34.83 -18.22
C SER A 292 13.29 36.20 -18.27
N GLY A 293 12.49 36.58 -17.26
CA GLY A 293 11.73 37.83 -17.24
C GLY A 293 10.43 37.80 -18.05
N HIS A 294 10.14 36.71 -18.76
CA HIS A 294 8.87 36.50 -19.44
C HIS A 294 7.77 36.17 -18.42
N ILE A 295 6.59 36.77 -18.57
CA ILE A 295 5.42 36.54 -17.72
C ILE A 295 4.56 35.45 -18.38
N GLU A 296 4.34 34.36 -17.66
CA GLU A 296 3.44 33.26 -18.03
C GLU A 296 2.11 33.39 -17.30
N GLY A 297 1.04 32.81 -17.85
CA GLY A 297 -0.30 32.77 -17.25
C GLY A 297 -1.37 33.59 -17.97
N PHE A 298 -1.04 34.16 -19.13
CA PHE A 298 -2.00 34.79 -20.02
C PHE A 298 -2.68 33.77 -20.95
N VAL A 299 -3.76 34.20 -21.59
CA VAL A 299 -4.39 33.48 -22.70
C VAL A 299 -3.34 33.22 -23.80
N ASP A 300 -3.20 31.96 -24.21
CA ASP A 300 -2.29 31.53 -25.26
C ASP A 300 -2.96 30.38 -26.03
N MET A 301 -3.51 30.73 -27.19
CA MET A 301 -4.15 29.82 -28.11
C MET A 301 -3.18 29.35 -29.21
N GLY A 302 -1.87 29.56 -29.05
CA GLY A 302 -0.88 29.32 -30.09
C GLY A 302 -1.10 30.25 -31.28
N SER A 303 -1.15 29.66 -32.49
CA SER A 303 -1.41 30.36 -33.76
C SER A 303 -2.78 31.04 -33.85
N PHE A 304 -3.69 30.71 -32.94
CA PHE A 304 -5.05 31.22 -32.90
C PHE A 304 -5.25 32.40 -31.95
N THR A 305 -4.18 32.89 -31.32
CA THR A 305 -4.26 34.01 -30.38
C THR A 305 -4.55 35.29 -31.16
N GLU A 306 -5.78 35.80 -31.06
CA GLU A 306 -6.15 37.11 -31.60
C GLU A 306 -5.64 38.21 -30.65
N GLY A 307 -4.73 39.07 -31.12
CA GLY A 307 -4.45 40.35 -30.48
C GLY A 307 -3.90 40.31 -29.05
N GLY A 308 -2.77 39.63 -28.81
CA GLY A 308 -1.86 39.91 -27.68
C GLY A 308 -2.51 40.13 -26.32
N GLU A 309 -3.55 39.35 -26.01
CA GLU A 309 -4.38 39.57 -24.83
C GLU A 309 -3.53 39.40 -23.56
N SER A 310 -3.22 40.51 -22.90
CA SER A 310 -2.61 40.55 -21.54
C SER A 310 -3.60 40.12 -20.46
N VAL A 311 -4.51 39.20 -20.81
CA VAL A 311 -5.60 38.76 -19.95
C VAL A 311 -5.22 37.40 -19.34
N PRO A 312 -5.30 37.24 -18.02
CA PRO A 312 -5.00 35.96 -17.38
C PRO A 312 -5.90 34.84 -17.91
N CYS A 313 -5.33 33.66 -18.18
CA CYS A 313 -6.12 32.49 -18.54
C CYS A 313 -6.77 31.89 -17.28
N ASP A 314 -8.00 31.40 -17.44
CA ASP A 314 -8.73 30.72 -16.36
C ASP A 314 -9.22 29.32 -16.77
N HIS A 315 -8.95 28.90 -18.01
CA HIS A 315 -9.24 27.56 -18.52
C HIS A 315 -8.07 27.03 -19.35
N GLY A 316 -7.97 25.70 -19.44
CA GLY A 316 -7.03 24.99 -20.30
C GLY A 316 -7.77 23.97 -21.14
N MET A 317 -7.82 24.18 -22.45
CA MET A 317 -8.40 23.23 -23.39
C MET A 317 -7.35 22.21 -23.83
N VAL A 318 -7.70 20.92 -23.78
CA VAL A 318 -6.80 19.83 -24.17
C VAL A 318 -7.42 19.05 -25.32
N VAL A 319 -6.63 18.83 -26.37
CA VAL A 319 -6.99 17.97 -27.50
C VAL A 319 -6.12 16.72 -27.46
N MET A 320 -6.78 15.57 -27.28
CA MET A 320 -6.13 14.28 -27.09
C MET A 320 -6.59 13.27 -28.14
N PHE A 321 -5.66 12.54 -28.74
CA PHE A 321 -5.98 11.39 -29.58
C PHE A 321 -6.11 10.11 -28.73
N ILE A 322 -7.16 9.35 -28.99
CA ILE A 322 -7.42 8.04 -28.39
C ILE A 322 -7.64 7.00 -29.50
N PRO A 323 -6.82 5.93 -29.54
CA PRO A 323 -6.99 4.84 -30.50
C PRO A 323 -8.18 3.95 -30.12
N PHE A 324 -8.81 3.30 -31.10
CA PHE A 324 -9.77 2.23 -30.83
C PHE A 324 -9.09 1.01 -30.18
N THR A 325 -7.84 0.74 -30.56
CA THR A 325 -7.08 -0.40 -30.04
C THR A 325 -5.75 0.02 -29.44
N GLY A 326 -5.45 -0.57 -28.29
CA GLY A 326 -4.26 -0.28 -27.50
C GLY A 326 -4.56 0.60 -26.29
N LYS A 327 -3.68 0.52 -25.29
CA LYS A 327 -3.79 1.25 -24.02
C LYS A 327 -2.84 2.44 -24.02
N TRP A 328 -2.99 3.34 -24.97
CA TRP A 328 -2.20 4.57 -25.04
C TRP A 328 -3.08 5.73 -25.46
N THR A 329 -2.71 6.93 -25.03
CA THR A 329 -3.35 8.18 -25.43
C THR A 329 -2.25 9.20 -25.68
N GLN A 330 -2.53 10.21 -26.49
CA GLN A 330 -1.56 11.26 -26.77
C GLN A 330 -2.22 12.62 -26.85
N ILE A 331 -1.75 13.54 -26.02
CA ILE A 331 -2.11 14.95 -26.14
C ILE A 331 -1.40 15.51 -27.38
N ILE A 332 -2.17 16.07 -28.31
CA ILE A 332 -1.66 16.66 -29.55
C ILE A 332 -1.66 18.19 -29.50
N GLY A 333 -2.53 18.79 -28.67
CA GLY A 333 -2.57 20.22 -28.43
C GLY A 333 -3.08 20.58 -27.04
N CYS A 334 -2.56 21.68 -26.51
CA CYS A 334 -3.02 22.32 -25.27
C CYS A 334 -3.17 23.81 -25.52
N PHE A 335 -4.25 24.42 -25.06
CA PHE A 335 -4.53 25.84 -25.28
C PHE A 335 -4.94 26.49 -23.96
N ALA A 336 -4.37 27.66 -23.65
CA ALA A 336 -4.78 28.46 -22.49
C ALA A 336 -5.86 29.43 -22.93
N THR A 337 -7.09 29.22 -22.46
CA THR A 337 -8.27 30.01 -22.82
C THR A 337 -8.70 30.90 -21.65
N ARG A 338 -9.50 31.93 -21.97
CA ARG A 338 -10.30 32.65 -20.97
C ARG A 338 -11.78 32.49 -21.25
N GLY A 339 -12.52 32.08 -20.23
CA GLY A 339 -13.92 31.68 -20.37
C GLY A 339 -14.09 30.57 -21.40
N ASN A 340 -15.29 30.50 -21.97
CA ASN A 340 -15.61 29.50 -22.99
C ASN A 340 -15.05 29.93 -24.34
N ALA A 341 -14.34 29.04 -25.03
CA ALA A 341 -13.85 29.34 -26.37
C ALA A 341 -15.02 29.59 -27.34
N LYS A 342 -14.87 30.59 -28.22
CA LYS A 342 -15.86 30.89 -29.26
C LYS A 342 -16.05 29.66 -30.15
N ALA A 343 -17.30 29.30 -30.44
CA ALA A 343 -17.65 28.08 -31.17
C ALA A 343 -16.99 28.01 -32.56
N GLU A 344 -16.84 29.15 -33.23
CA GLU A 344 -16.17 29.29 -34.53
C GLU A 344 -14.68 28.98 -34.43
N LEU A 345 -14.03 29.39 -33.34
CA LEU A 345 -12.63 29.12 -33.09
C LEU A 345 -12.41 27.65 -32.74
N LEU A 346 -13.29 27.08 -31.91
CA LEU A 346 -13.30 25.66 -31.59
C LEU A 346 -13.41 24.81 -32.85
N ALA A 347 -14.34 25.13 -33.76
CA ALA A 347 -14.47 24.42 -35.02
C ALA A 347 -13.17 24.41 -35.83
N LYS A 348 -12.48 25.57 -35.94
CA LYS A 348 -11.18 25.67 -36.61
C LYS A 348 -10.12 24.80 -35.93
N ILE A 349 -10.01 24.85 -34.60
CA ILE A 349 -9.05 24.07 -33.83
C ILE A 349 -9.28 22.57 -34.03
N ILE A 350 -10.54 22.11 -34.00
CA ILE A 350 -10.88 20.70 -34.19
C ILE A 350 -10.53 20.20 -35.60
N ILE A 351 -10.82 21.00 -36.62
CA ILE A 351 -10.46 20.65 -38.01
C ILE A 351 -8.95 20.64 -38.18
N GLU A 352 -8.22 21.63 -37.67
CA GLU A 352 -6.76 21.66 -37.74
C GLU A 352 -6.14 20.48 -36.96
N ALA A 353 -6.67 20.14 -35.78
CA ALA A 353 -6.25 18.99 -35.01
C ALA A 353 -6.41 17.69 -35.82
N THR A 354 -7.54 17.54 -36.51
CA THR A 354 -7.84 16.39 -37.36
C THR A 354 -6.82 16.29 -38.50
N VAL A 355 -6.58 17.39 -39.21
CA VAL A 355 -5.60 17.46 -40.32
C VAL A 355 -4.19 17.14 -39.84
N LEU A 356 -3.76 17.69 -38.70
CA LEU A 356 -2.41 17.47 -38.17
C LEU A 356 -2.21 16.03 -37.66
N ALA A 357 -3.24 15.43 -37.05
CA ALA A 357 -3.22 14.04 -36.62
C ALA A 357 -3.10 13.09 -37.82
N GLU A 358 -3.92 13.31 -38.85
CA GLU A 358 -3.92 12.56 -40.12
C GLU A 358 -2.58 12.69 -40.85
N ALA A 359 -2.01 13.89 -40.94
CA ALA A 359 -0.69 14.14 -41.51
C ALA A 359 0.45 13.43 -40.74
N SER A 360 0.20 13.07 -39.48
CA SER A 360 1.08 12.29 -38.61
C SER A 360 0.81 10.78 -38.67
N GLY A 361 -0.12 10.35 -39.52
CA GLY A 361 -0.51 8.94 -39.71
C GLY A 361 -1.47 8.40 -38.64
N LEU A 362 -2.11 9.27 -37.85
CA LEU A 362 -3.20 8.89 -36.96
C LEU A 362 -4.53 9.12 -37.68
N LEU A 363 -5.29 8.05 -37.86
CA LEU A 363 -6.56 8.12 -38.59
C LEU A 363 -7.67 8.50 -37.61
N VAL A 364 -8.28 9.65 -37.83
CA VAL A 364 -9.31 10.24 -36.96
C VAL A 364 -10.68 9.90 -37.53
N ASP A 365 -11.45 9.13 -36.79
CA ASP A 365 -12.79 8.67 -37.19
C ASP A 365 -13.90 9.38 -36.42
N PHE A 366 -13.61 9.87 -35.21
CA PHE A 366 -14.59 10.57 -34.41
C PHE A 366 -13.99 11.72 -33.59
N ILE A 367 -14.86 12.64 -33.17
CA ILE A 367 -14.60 13.68 -32.20
C ILE A 367 -15.60 13.52 -31.06
N THR A 368 -15.11 13.58 -29.83
CA THR A 368 -15.95 13.60 -28.63
C THR A 368 -15.74 14.86 -27.84
N SER A 369 -16.84 15.52 -27.49
CA SER A 369 -16.89 16.68 -26.60
C SER A 369 -18.05 16.54 -25.62
N ASP A 370 -18.06 17.37 -24.57
CA ASP A 370 -19.21 17.47 -23.69
C ASP A 370 -20.42 18.13 -24.41
N GLY A 371 -21.55 18.17 -23.71
CA GLY A 371 -22.79 18.75 -24.21
C GLY A 371 -22.96 20.24 -23.92
N ALA A 372 -21.89 21.01 -23.68
CA ALA A 372 -21.98 22.44 -23.38
C ALA A 372 -22.53 23.25 -24.57
N SER A 373 -23.08 24.43 -24.30
CA SER A 373 -23.77 25.24 -25.32
C SER A 373 -22.86 25.66 -26.48
N TRP A 374 -21.60 26.00 -26.18
CA TRP A 374 -20.59 26.35 -27.20
C TRP A 374 -20.15 25.13 -28.03
N ASN A 375 -20.00 23.96 -27.42
CA ASN A 375 -19.70 22.72 -28.13
C ASN A 375 -20.86 22.30 -29.06
N ARG A 376 -22.11 22.45 -28.62
CA ARG A 376 -23.28 22.24 -29.51
C ARG A 376 -23.32 23.25 -30.66
N ARG A 377 -22.89 24.49 -30.44
CA ARG A 377 -22.81 25.50 -31.52
C ARG A 377 -21.68 25.15 -32.50
N MET A 378 -20.53 24.67 -32.01
CA MET A 378 -19.46 24.14 -32.85
C MET A 378 -19.95 22.97 -33.72
N TRP A 379 -20.72 22.05 -33.14
CA TRP A 379 -21.32 20.94 -33.89
C TRP A 379 -22.21 21.45 -35.04
N LYS A 380 -23.07 22.44 -34.79
CA LYS A 380 -23.90 23.06 -35.83
C LYS A 380 -23.07 23.69 -36.95
N ILE A 381 -21.99 24.39 -36.61
CA ILE A 381 -21.07 24.98 -37.60
C ILE A 381 -20.46 23.90 -38.51
N LEU A 382 -20.22 22.71 -37.96
CA LEU A 382 -19.68 21.55 -38.68
C LEU A 382 -20.76 20.69 -39.34
N GLY A 383 -22.01 21.18 -39.44
CA GLY A 383 -23.12 20.50 -40.10
C GLY A 383 -23.77 19.38 -39.26
N ILE A 384 -23.49 19.33 -37.97
CA ILE A 384 -24.02 18.33 -37.04
C ILE A 384 -25.21 18.92 -36.29
N GLY A 385 -26.35 18.22 -36.34
CA GLY A 385 -27.57 18.73 -35.77
C GLY A 385 -28.77 17.82 -35.99
N VAL A 386 -29.92 18.33 -35.55
CA VAL A 386 -31.21 17.67 -35.72
C VAL A 386 -32.13 18.66 -36.44
N GLU A 387 -32.61 18.28 -37.61
CA GLU A 387 -33.55 19.07 -38.42
C GLU A 387 -34.75 18.21 -38.78
N SER A 388 -35.96 18.65 -38.40
CA SER A 388 -37.24 18.01 -38.77
C SER A 388 -37.26 16.47 -38.68
N GLY A 389 -36.70 15.90 -37.60
CA GLY A 389 -36.65 14.46 -37.36
C GLY A 389 -35.46 13.73 -37.99
N LYS A 390 -34.64 14.40 -38.82
CA LYS A 390 -33.38 13.87 -39.34
C LYS A 390 -32.23 14.23 -38.40
N VAL A 391 -31.54 13.21 -37.91
CA VAL A 391 -30.34 13.37 -37.07
C VAL A 391 -29.10 13.26 -37.96
N THR A 392 -28.30 14.31 -38.03
CA THR A 392 -27.00 14.32 -38.71
C THR A 392 -25.89 14.27 -37.66
N CYS A 393 -25.21 13.13 -37.55
CA CYS A 393 -24.16 12.87 -36.56
C CYS A 393 -22.74 12.77 -37.16
N LYS A 394 -22.60 13.03 -38.46
CA LYS A 394 -21.33 12.94 -39.18
C LYS A 394 -21.21 14.02 -40.24
N SER A 395 -19.98 14.47 -40.49
CA SER A 395 -19.62 15.36 -41.59
C SER A 395 -18.70 14.64 -42.58
N GLU A 396 -18.49 15.23 -43.75
CA GLU A 396 -17.39 14.83 -44.63
C GLU A 396 -16.05 14.96 -43.90
N HIS A 397 -15.13 14.02 -44.15
CA HIS A 397 -13.84 14.02 -43.48
C HIS A 397 -12.86 15.00 -44.17
N PRO A 398 -12.21 15.93 -43.43
CA PRO A 398 -11.48 17.06 -44.02
C PRO A 398 -10.20 16.68 -44.79
N VAL A 399 -9.75 15.43 -44.68
CA VAL A 399 -8.52 14.94 -45.34
C VAL A 399 -8.80 13.84 -46.37
N ASP A 400 -9.93 13.15 -46.26
CA ASP A 400 -10.22 11.93 -47.02
C ASP A 400 -11.70 11.88 -47.39
N PRO A 401 -12.07 12.26 -48.62
CA PRO A 401 -13.48 12.31 -49.05
C PRO A 401 -14.21 10.96 -48.98
N ALA A 402 -13.48 9.82 -48.94
CA ALA A 402 -14.08 8.51 -48.80
C ALA A 402 -14.51 8.18 -47.36
N ARG A 403 -14.10 8.98 -46.38
CA ARG A 403 -14.40 8.81 -44.96
C ARG A 403 -15.34 9.89 -44.45
N HIS A 404 -15.94 9.60 -43.29
CA HIS A 404 -16.75 10.55 -42.55
C HIS A 404 -16.14 10.78 -41.18
N LEU A 405 -16.34 11.98 -40.66
CA LEU A 405 -15.94 12.36 -39.31
C LEU A 405 -17.18 12.35 -38.42
N HIS A 406 -17.20 11.47 -37.42
CA HIS A 406 -18.35 11.27 -36.53
C HIS A 406 -18.26 12.14 -35.28
N PHE A 407 -19.37 12.73 -34.84
CA PHE A 407 -19.43 13.56 -33.64
C PHE A 407 -20.22 12.83 -32.54
N LEU A 408 -19.55 12.59 -31.43
CA LEU A 408 -20.07 11.83 -30.30
C LEU A 408 -20.11 12.72 -29.06
N SER A 409 -21.17 12.59 -28.25
CA SER A 409 -21.21 13.26 -26.96
C SER A 409 -20.58 12.38 -25.89
N ASP A 410 -20.03 12.98 -24.85
CA ASP A 410 -19.61 12.25 -23.64
C ASP A 410 -20.81 11.51 -23.01
N PHE A 411 -20.91 10.21 -23.27
CA PHE A 411 -22.00 9.36 -22.81
C PHE A 411 -22.14 9.35 -21.27
N PRO A 412 -21.08 9.13 -20.48
CA PRO A 412 -21.10 9.35 -19.03
C PRO A 412 -21.70 10.69 -18.60
N HIS A 413 -21.39 11.79 -19.31
CA HIS A 413 -21.98 13.09 -19.02
C HIS A 413 -23.49 13.12 -19.30
N LEU A 414 -23.94 12.53 -20.40
CA LEU A 414 -25.37 12.40 -20.71
C LEU A 414 -26.13 11.65 -19.60
N ILE A 415 -25.61 10.54 -19.11
CA ILE A 415 -26.23 9.78 -18.01
C ILE A 415 -26.32 10.63 -16.74
N LYS A 416 -25.27 11.41 -16.42
CA LYS A 416 -25.31 12.37 -15.31
C LYS A 416 -26.38 13.44 -15.50
N CYS A 417 -26.54 13.97 -16.71
CA CYS A 417 -27.58 14.95 -17.03
C CYS A 417 -28.97 14.35 -16.84
N VAL A 418 -29.23 13.16 -17.40
CA VAL A 418 -30.52 12.46 -17.26
C VAL A 418 -30.85 12.24 -15.79
N ARG A 419 -29.88 11.71 -15.00
CA ARG A 419 -30.04 11.57 -13.54
C ARG A 419 -30.37 12.90 -12.88
N ASN A 420 -29.56 13.94 -13.11
CA ASN A 420 -29.72 15.23 -12.44
C ASN A 420 -31.07 15.87 -12.76
N THR A 421 -31.51 15.77 -14.03
CA THR A 421 -32.83 16.26 -14.44
C THR A 421 -33.93 15.48 -13.73
N LEU A 422 -33.88 14.14 -13.73
CA LEU A 422 -34.88 13.29 -13.06
C LEU A 422 -34.97 13.55 -11.54
N LEU A 423 -33.84 13.83 -10.88
CA LEU A 423 -33.80 14.14 -9.44
C LEU A 423 -34.47 15.48 -9.10
N SER A 424 -34.45 16.43 -10.05
CA SER A 424 -35.00 17.77 -9.89
C SER A 424 -36.43 17.91 -10.40
N HIS A 425 -36.76 17.26 -11.52
CA HIS A 425 -38.04 17.39 -12.21
C HIS A 425 -38.50 16.04 -12.78
N PRO A 426 -39.81 15.79 -12.86
CA PRO A 426 -40.33 14.64 -13.60
C PRO A 426 -40.05 14.79 -15.10
N LEU A 427 -39.93 13.66 -15.79
CA LEU A 427 -39.67 13.58 -17.23
C LEU A 427 -40.90 13.05 -17.96
N ASN A 428 -41.32 13.70 -19.04
CA ASN A 428 -42.37 13.17 -19.92
C ASN A 428 -41.74 12.25 -20.96
N THR A 429 -42.18 11.00 -20.99
CA THR A 429 -41.75 9.99 -21.97
C THR A 429 -42.95 9.50 -22.78
N PRO A 430 -42.75 8.85 -23.95
CA PRO A 430 -43.85 8.25 -24.70
C PRO A 430 -44.68 7.25 -23.88
N ASN A 431 -44.07 6.61 -22.88
CA ASN A 431 -44.72 5.63 -21.99
C ASN A 431 -45.42 6.28 -20.78
N GLY A 432 -45.34 7.61 -20.64
CA GLY A 432 -45.94 8.36 -19.54
C GLY A 432 -44.92 9.21 -18.77
N MET A 433 -45.39 9.79 -17.65
CA MET A 433 -44.57 10.64 -16.79
C MET A 433 -43.69 9.79 -15.86
N VAL A 434 -42.39 10.03 -15.89
CA VAL A 434 -41.38 9.39 -15.04
C VAL A 434 -41.02 10.34 -13.91
N SER A 435 -41.12 9.85 -12.67
CA SER A 435 -40.81 10.63 -11.48
C SER A 435 -39.85 9.85 -10.59
N ILE A 436 -39.00 10.55 -9.85
CA ILE A 436 -38.11 9.92 -8.86
C ILE A 436 -38.85 9.52 -7.58
N GLN A 437 -40.08 9.99 -7.38
CA GLN A 437 -40.81 9.78 -6.12
C GLN A 437 -41.06 8.31 -5.77
N PRO A 438 -41.48 7.43 -6.70
CA PRO A 438 -41.59 5.99 -6.44
C PRO A 438 -40.27 5.40 -5.92
N LEU A 439 -39.13 5.80 -6.51
CA LEU A 439 -37.82 5.33 -6.06
C LEU A 439 -37.45 5.86 -4.67
N ARG A 440 -37.78 7.11 -4.34
CA ARG A 440 -37.58 7.65 -2.99
C ARG A 440 -38.40 6.89 -1.96
N GLN A 441 -39.63 6.48 -2.31
CA GLN A 441 -40.47 5.68 -1.43
C GLN A 441 -39.94 4.25 -1.28
N ALA A 442 -39.53 3.62 -2.38
CA ALA A 442 -38.92 2.30 -2.37
C ALA A 442 -37.68 2.28 -1.46
N PHE A 443 -36.82 3.31 -1.57
CA PHE A 443 -35.65 3.46 -0.73
C PHE A 443 -35.99 3.62 0.77
N ARG A 444 -37.08 4.33 1.11
CA ARG A 444 -37.53 4.47 2.51
C ARG A 444 -38.00 3.14 3.09
N ILE A 445 -38.79 2.38 2.33
CA ILE A 445 -39.26 1.05 2.73
C ILE A 445 -38.07 0.12 2.93
N ASP A 446 -37.16 0.07 1.95
CA ASP A 446 -35.98 -0.80 1.99
C ASP A 446 -35.01 -0.42 3.12
N SER A 447 -34.88 0.87 3.42
CA SER A 447 -34.03 1.35 4.51
C SER A 447 -34.52 0.92 5.89
N GLY A 448 -35.83 0.66 6.05
CA GLY A 448 -36.42 0.12 7.27
C GLY A 448 -36.12 -1.36 7.51
N ASN A 449 -35.71 -2.11 6.47
CA ASN A 449 -35.33 -3.51 6.60
C ASN A 449 -33.90 -3.66 7.15
N ILE A 450 -33.77 -4.34 8.29
CA ILE A 450 -32.49 -4.49 9.00
C ILE A 450 -31.71 -5.72 8.49
N THR A 451 -32.39 -6.76 8.01
CA THR A 451 -31.78 -8.07 7.71
C THR A 451 -31.49 -8.31 6.22
N LEU A 452 -32.42 -7.97 5.33
CA LEU A 452 -32.27 -8.17 3.88
C LEU A 452 -32.82 -6.97 3.11
N LYS A 453 -31.91 -6.15 2.57
CA LYS A 453 -32.26 -5.02 1.71
C LYS A 453 -32.32 -5.47 0.25
N ALA A 454 -33.36 -5.05 -0.47
CA ALA A 454 -33.50 -5.24 -1.90
C ALA A 454 -32.52 -4.34 -2.69
N MET A 455 -32.18 -3.16 -2.17
CA MET A 455 -31.29 -2.18 -2.81
C MET A 455 -30.10 -1.79 -1.91
N PRO A 456 -29.23 -2.72 -1.49
CA PRO A 456 -28.17 -2.45 -0.50
C PRO A 456 -27.10 -1.48 -0.99
N GLY A 457 -26.96 -1.29 -2.32
CA GLY A 457 -26.03 -0.34 -2.93
C GLY A 457 -26.59 1.08 -3.06
N LEU A 458 -27.91 1.26 -2.92
CA LEU A 458 -28.55 2.56 -3.00
C LEU A 458 -28.42 3.25 -1.65
N THR A 459 -27.96 4.50 -1.66
CA THR A 459 -27.77 5.33 -0.46
C THR A 459 -28.39 6.69 -0.67
N LEU A 460 -28.55 7.48 0.41
CA LEU A 460 -29.12 8.83 0.33
C LEU A 460 -28.42 9.72 -0.68
N VAL A 461 -27.10 9.56 -0.83
CA VAL A 461 -26.25 10.28 -1.79
C VAL A 461 -26.69 10.08 -3.25
N HIS A 462 -27.35 8.97 -3.58
CA HIS A 462 -27.88 8.73 -4.93
C HIS A 462 -29.14 9.56 -5.22
N LEU A 463 -29.95 9.84 -4.20
CA LEU A 463 -31.26 10.50 -4.31
C LEU A 463 -31.23 11.99 -3.95
N GLN A 464 -30.24 12.39 -3.15
CA GLN A 464 -29.99 13.76 -2.70
C GLN A 464 -28.49 14.10 -2.78
N PRO A 465 -27.88 14.06 -3.99
CA PRO A 465 -26.47 14.39 -4.15
C PRO A 465 -26.21 15.89 -3.94
N ASN A 466 -25.13 16.22 -3.24
CA ASN A 466 -24.59 17.58 -3.21
C ASN A 466 -23.92 17.98 -4.55
N GLY A 467 -23.42 19.20 -4.64
CA GLY A 467 -22.81 19.73 -5.87
C GLY A 467 -21.66 18.88 -6.43
N PHE A 468 -20.79 18.35 -5.56
CA PHE A 468 -19.67 17.48 -5.97
C PHE A 468 -20.14 16.07 -6.33
N GLU A 469 -21.11 15.53 -5.60
CA GLU A 469 -21.68 14.21 -5.84
C GLU A 469 -22.45 14.14 -7.16
N LYS A 470 -23.08 15.23 -7.60
CA LYS A 470 -23.68 15.36 -8.93
C LYS A 470 -22.66 15.14 -10.06
N MET A 471 -21.37 15.35 -9.82
CA MET A 471 -20.34 15.10 -10.83
C MET A 471 -19.84 13.66 -10.85
N ARG A 472 -20.15 12.85 -9.82
CA ARG A 472 -19.74 11.44 -9.75
C ARG A 472 -20.57 10.61 -10.72
N VAL A 473 -19.89 10.07 -11.74
CA VAL A 473 -20.47 9.21 -12.77
C VAL A 473 -20.96 7.89 -12.17
N THR A 474 -20.20 7.28 -11.27
CA THR A 474 -20.54 5.99 -10.64
C THR A 474 -21.93 6.00 -9.99
N LEU A 475 -22.29 7.09 -9.29
CA LEU A 475 -23.61 7.21 -8.66
C LEU A 475 -24.75 7.27 -9.69
N ALA A 476 -24.51 7.83 -10.87
CA ALA A 476 -25.50 7.87 -11.94
C ALA A 476 -25.77 6.48 -12.50
N PHE A 477 -24.72 5.73 -12.81
CA PHE A 477 -24.84 4.37 -13.30
C PHE A 477 -25.40 3.41 -12.24
N GLN A 478 -25.07 3.60 -10.96
CA GLN A 478 -25.65 2.81 -9.88
C GLN A 478 -27.15 3.07 -9.70
N LEU A 479 -27.61 4.31 -9.90
CA LEU A 479 -29.03 4.64 -9.83
C LEU A 479 -29.84 3.94 -10.93
N PHE A 480 -29.32 3.91 -12.15
CA PHE A 480 -29.93 3.25 -13.30
C PHE A 480 -29.48 1.79 -13.47
N GLY A 481 -28.99 1.15 -12.40
CA GLY A 481 -28.52 -0.24 -12.45
C GLY A 481 -29.62 -1.24 -12.13
N ASP A 482 -29.44 -2.48 -12.58
CA ASP A 482 -30.38 -3.60 -12.42
C ASP A 482 -30.86 -3.81 -10.98
N ARG A 483 -30.00 -3.54 -9.99
CA ARG A 483 -30.36 -3.68 -8.57
C ARG A 483 -31.48 -2.72 -8.16
N VAL A 484 -31.44 -1.50 -8.66
CA VAL A 484 -32.48 -0.49 -8.38
C VAL A 484 -33.76 -0.85 -9.11
N LEU A 485 -33.67 -1.30 -10.36
CA LEU A 485 -34.83 -1.79 -11.12
C LEU A 485 -35.50 -2.99 -10.43
N ASN A 486 -34.71 -3.97 -9.99
CA ASN A 486 -35.22 -5.13 -9.25
C ASN A 486 -35.86 -4.73 -7.91
N GLY A 487 -35.28 -3.74 -7.22
CA GLY A 487 -35.88 -3.18 -6.00
C GLY A 487 -37.21 -2.48 -6.28
N LEU A 488 -37.32 -1.71 -7.36
CA LEU A 488 -38.59 -1.10 -7.78
C LEU A 488 -39.64 -2.16 -8.13
N ASN A 489 -39.25 -3.23 -8.83
CA ASN A 489 -40.14 -4.36 -9.12
C ASN A 489 -40.58 -5.10 -7.84
N PHE A 490 -39.66 -5.30 -6.89
CA PHE A 490 -39.95 -5.98 -5.62
C PHE A 490 -40.98 -5.21 -4.78
N TYR A 491 -40.94 -3.88 -4.78
CA TYR A 491 -41.89 -3.04 -4.06
C TYR A 491 -43.08 -2.56 -4.91
N LYS A 492 -43.29 -3.11 -6.13
CA LYS A 492 -44.26 -2.60 -7.11
C LYS A 492 -45.66 -2.40 -6.52
N ASP A 493 -46.26 -3.44 -5.95
CA ASP A 493 -47.65 -3.39 -5.44
C ASP A 493 -47.83 -2.31 -4.35
N THR A 494 -46.84 -2.18 -3.46
CA THR A 494 -46.83 -1.18 -2.39
C THR A 494 -46.68 0.24 -2.96
N LEU A 495 -45.83 0.41 -3.98
CA LEU A 495 -45.62 1.69 -4.65
C LEU A 495 -46.85 2.12 -5.44
N GLU A 496 -47.49 1.19 -6.15
CA GLU A 496 -48.68 1.47 -6.96
C GLU A 496 -49.89 1.86 -6.11
N SER A 497 -49.99 1.30 -4.91
CA SER A 497 -51.00 1.72 -3.93
C SER A 497 -50.84 3.17 -3.48
N SER A 498 -49.62 3.71 -3.49
CA SER A 498 -49.31 5.07 -3.01
C SER A 498 -49.22 6.12 -4.13
N TRP A 499 -48.78 5.72 -5.32
CA TRP A 499 -48.43 6.64 -6.42
C TRP A 499 -49.17 6.33 -7.73
N GLY A 500 -50.03 5.32 -7.76
CA GLY A 500 -50.65 4.82 -8.99
C GLY A 500 -49.67 4.03 -9.85
N LYS A 501 -50.04 3.70 -11.09
CA LYS A 501 -49.24 2.87 -11.99
C LYS A 501 -47.83 3.45 -12.21
N ILE A 502 -46.80 2.63 -11.98
CA ILE A 502 -45.39 3.04 -12.10
C ILE A 502 -44.70 2.46 -13.35
N ASP A 503 -45.45 1.85 -14.28
CA ASP A 503 -44.91 1.16 -15.46
C ASP A 503 -43.99 2.06 -16.31
N ALA A 504 -44.32 3.34 -16.45
CA ALA A 504 -43.48 4.31 -17.15
C ALA A 504 -42.08 4.46 -16.50
N THR A 505 -42.03 4.44 -15.16
CA THR A 505 -40.76 4.53 -14.41
C THR A 505 -39.97 3.23 -14.51
N LEU A 506 -40.63 2.06 -14.43
CA LEU A 506 -39.96 0.77 -14.61
C LEU A 506 -39.36 0.64 -16.01
N SER A 507 -40.12 1.01 -17.04
CA SER A 507 -39.66 1.01 -18.43
C SER A 507 -38.51 1.99 -18.68
N PHE A 508 -38.42 3.09 -17.93
CA PHE A 508 -37.34 4.08 -18.06
C PHE A 508 -36.03 3.62 -17.41
N PHE A 509 -36.11 2.78 -16.37
CA PHE A 509 -34.95 2.24 -15.66
C PHE A 509 -34.46 0.90 -16.24
N THR A 510 -35.15 0.38 -17.27
CA THR A 510 -34.74 -0.76 -18.09
C THR A 510 -33.83 -0.28 -19.20
#